data_AF-A0A067GDB3-F1
#
_entry.id   AF-A0A067GDB3-F1
#
_cell.length_a   1.000
_cell.length_b   1.000
_cell.length_c   1.000
_cell.angle_alpha   90.00
_cell.angle_beta   90.00
_cell.angle_gamma   90.00
#
_symmetry.space_group_name_H-M   'P 1'
#
loop_
_entity.id
_entity.type
_entity.pdbx_description
1 polymer ?
#
loop_
_entity_poly.entity_id
_entity_poly.type
_entity_poly.pdbx_seq_one_letter_code
_entity_poly.pdbx_strand_id
1 'polypeptide(L)'
;LLKIWNMNKYTGVLGVYNCQGAAWNKTERKNTFHETTSDAITGQIRGRDVHLIAEAATDPNWTGDCAIYCHRTGELITLPYNAAMPVSLKVLEHEIFTVTPIKFLSPGFSFAPLGLVNMFNAGGAIEGLKYVVEGGAKLTEIDDGYGGDQRAENCSNELVGKVSMEVKGCGKFGAYASAKPRRCTVDSNEVEFEYDSNSGLVTFGLEKLPDEDKKVHFVDVAL
;
A
#
# COMPACT_ATOMS: atom_id res chain seq x y z
N LEU A 1 -21.71 7.05 -0.97
CA LEU A 1 -20.69 6.62 0.02
C LEU A 1 -19.96 7.85 0.52
N LEU A 2 -19.81 7.99 1.84
CA LEU A 2 -18.95 9.01 2.46
C LEU A 2 -17.50 8.54 2.39
N LYS A 3 -16.58 9.44 2.02
CA LYS A 3 -15.14 9.17 2.02
C LYS A 3 -14.44 10.08 3.01
N ILE A 4 -13.58 9.51 3.84
CA ILE A 4 -12.73 10.22 4.79
C ILE A 4 -11.31 9.79 4.52
N TRP A 5 -10.37 10.72 4.50
CA TRP A 5 -8.96 10.41 4.27
C TRP A 5 -8.07 10.99 5.36
N ASN A 6 -6.91 10.37 5.54
CA ASN A 6 -5.83 10.86 6.38
C ASN A 6 -4.50 10.69 5.65
N MET A 7 -3.50 11.50 6.00
CA MET A 7 -2.14 11.39 5.45
C MET A 7 -1.17 10.86 6.51
N ASN A 8 -0.24 10.03 6.05
CA ASN A 8 1.00 9.71 6.75
C ASN A 8 2.18 10.24 5.92
N LYS A 9 3.40 10.07 6.42
CA LYS A 9 4.60 10.58 5.78
C LYS A 9 4.88 9.97 4.39
N TYR A 10 4.53 8.69 4.20
CA TYR A 10 4.79 7.95 2.95
C TYR A 10 3.57 7.20 2.40
N THR A 11 2.40 7.36 3.02
CA THR A 11 1.15 6.73 2.58
C THR A 11 -0.04 7.63 2.92
N GLY A 12 -1.22 7.26 2.43
CA GLY A 12 -2.50 7.77 2.88
C GLY A 12 -3.42 6.65 3.37
N VAL A 13 -4.45 7.04 4.10
CA VAL A 13 -5.57 6.17 4.47
C VAL A 13 -6.83 6.72 3.85
N LEU A 14 -7.66 5.86 3.29
CA LEU A 14 -8.98 6.20 2.76
C LEU A 14 -10.02 5.27 3.41
N GLY A 15 -10.91 5.84 4.21
CA GLY A 15 -12.10 5.16 4.71
C GLY A 15 -13.31 5.47 3.82
N VAL A 16 -14.07 4.45 3.44
CA VAL A 16 -15.30 4.57 2.66
C VAL A 16 -16.45 3.95 3.43
N TYR A 17 -17.52 4.71 3.63
CA TYR A 17 -18.63 4.35 4.51
C TYR A 17 -19.96 4.46 3.77
N ASN A 18 -20.81 3.43 3.89
CA ASN A 18 -22.21 3.55 3.50
C ASN A 18 -23.05 4.07 4.69
N CYS A 19 -23.26 5.38 4.72
CA CYS A 19 -24.06 6.07 5.73
C CYS A 19 -25.53 6.27 5.31
N GLN A 20 -26.03 5.47 4.36
CA GLN A 20 -27.44 5.54 3.95
C GLN A 20 -28.35 5.39 5.18
N GLY A 21 -29.40 6.22 5.22
CA GLY A 21 -30.38 6.24 6.31
C GLY A 21 -29.99 7.13 7.48
N ALA A 22 -28.75 7.60 7.61
CA ALA A 22 -28.34 8.56 8.63
C ALA A 22 -28.22 9.98 8.07
N ALA A 23 -28.74 10.97 8.82
CA ALA A 23 -28.61 12.39 8.51
C ALA A 23 -28.33 13.21 9.78
N TRP A 24 -27.61 14.32 9.66
CA TRP A 24 -27.45 15.27 10.76
C TRP A 24 -28.54 16.35 10.72
N ASN A 25 -29.39 16.40 11.74
CA ASN A 25 -30.35 17.49 11.90
C ASN A 25 -29.68 18.68 12.59
N LYS A 26 -29.42 19.75 11.84
CA LYS A 26 -28.79 20.98 12.36
C LYS A 26 -29.62 21.68 13.44
N THR A 27 -30.95 21.63 13.34
CA THR A 27 -31.87 22.29 14.27
C THR A 27 -31.91 21.57 15.61
N GLU A 28 -32.08 20.25 15.58
CA GLU A 28 -32.15 19.42 16.79
C GLU A 28 -30.78 19.01 17.33
N ARG A 29 -29.70 19.27 16.58
CA ARG A 29 -28.30 18.91 16.89
C ARG A 29 -28.15 17.42 17.27
N LYS A 30 -28.85 16.56 16.54
CA LYS A 30 -28.80 15.09 16.70
C LYS A 30 -28.80 14.41 15.33
N ASN A 31 -28.35 13.15 15.32
CA ASN A 31 -28.53 12.29 14.17
C ASN A 31 -30.01 11.89 14.06
N THR A 32 -30.57 12.03 12.87
CA THR A 32 -31.90 11.53 12.49
C THR A 32 -31.74 10.37 11.52
N PHE A 33 -32.69 9.44 11.58
CA PHE A 33 -32.70 8.28 10.71
C PHE A 33 -33.92 8.31 9.81
N HIS A 34 -33.73 7.98 8.55
CA HIS A 34 -34.79 7.92 7.54
C HIS A 34 -34.87 6.51 6.98
N GLU A 35 -36.07 6.08 6.60
CA GLU A 35 -36.24 4.82 5.89
C GLU A 35 -35.45 4.84 4.59
N THR A 36 -34.72 3.76 4.35
CA THR A 36 -33.92 3.59 3.15
C THR A 36 -34.03 2.15 2.68
N THR A 37 -33.76 1.93 1.40
CA THR A 37 -33.62 0.58 0.87
C THR A 37 -32.38 -0.07 1.49
N SER A 38 -32.44 -1.36 1.79
CA SER A 38 -31.31 -2.13 2.34
C SER A 38 -30.26 -2.52 1.30
N ASP A 39 -30.39 -1.99 0.08
CA ASP A 39 -29.54 -2.31 -1.05
C ASP A 39 -28.12 -1.76 -0.89
N ALA A 40 -27.15 -2.43 -1.50
CA ALA A 40 -25.79 -1.95 -1.53
C ALA A 40 -25.65 -0.74 -2.45
N ILE A 41 -24.85 0.24 -2.03
CA ILE A 41 -24.45 1.37 -2.87
C ILE A 41 -23.06 1.09 -3.44
N THR A 42 -22.94 1.23 -4.77
CA THR A 42 -21.65 1.17 -5.46
C THR A 42 -21.10 2.58 -5.66
N GLY A 43 -19.87 2.80 -5.22
CA GLY A 43 -19.06 3.96 -5.55
C GLY A 43 -17.77 3.56 -6.27
N GLN A 44 -16.92 4.54 -6.53
CA GLN A 44 -15.61 4.35 -7.14
C GLN A 44 -14.56 4.99 -6.25
N ILE A 45 -13.39 4.36 -6.10
CA ILE A 45 -12.23 4.97 -5.45
C ILE A 45 -11.06 5.11 -6.41
N ARG A 46 -10.19 6.08 -6.16
CA ARG A 46 -8.91 6.29 -6.86
C ARG A 46 -7.80 6.55 -5.84
N GLY A 47 -6.54 6.34 -6.22
CA GLY A 47 -5.41 6.72 -5.37
C GLY A 47 -5.45 8.19 -4.94
N ARG A 48 -5.84 9.08 -5.85
CA ARG A 48 -5.97 10.54 -5.60
C ARG A 48 -7.17 10.98 -4.75
N ASP A 49 -8.04 10.06 -4.34
CA ASP A 49 -9.10 10.41 -3.38
C ASP A 49 -8.50 10.72 -1.99
N VAL A 50 -7.27 10.24 -1.73
CA VAL A 50 -6.37 10.85 -0.76
C VAL A 50 -5.78 12.11 -1.40
N HIS A 51 -6.27 13.28 -0.99
CA HIS A 51 -6.12 14.52 -1.75
C HIS A 51 -4.66 14.96 -1.96
N LEU A 52 -3.79 14.69 -0.98
CA LEU A 52 -2.38 15.09 -0.98
C LEU A 52 -1.44 13.89 -1.15
N ILE A 53 -1.91 12.81 -1.78
CA ILE A 53 -1.12 11.57 -1.92
C ILE A 53 0.24 11.79 -2.61
N ALA A 54 0.36 12.82 -3.47
CA ALA A 54 1.63 13.18 -4.10
C ALA A 54 2.70 13.62 -3.08
N GLU A 55 2.31 14.21 -1.93
CA GLU A 55 3.24 14.62 -0.87
C GLU A 55 3.88 13.41 -0.14
N ALA A 56 3.24 12.25 -0.22
CA ALA A 56 3.78 10.99 0.30
C ALA A 56 4.77 10.32 -0.65
N ALA A 57 4.86 10.76 -1.91
CA ALA A 57 5.80 10.21 -2.87
C ALA A 57 7.22 10.73 -2.58
N THR A 58 8.20 9.82 -2.59
CA THR A 58 9.62 10.19 -2.44
C THR A 58 10.25 10.66 -3.77
N ASP A 59 9.55 10.48 -4.88
CA ASP A 59 10.00 10.86 -6.22
C ASP A 59 9.29 12.14 -6.68
N PRO A 60 10.03 13.23 -7.00
CA PRO A 60 9.41 14.42 -7.58
C PRO A 60 8.79 14.17 -8.96
N ASN A 61 9.19 13.11 -9.66
CA ASN A 61 8.66 12.70 -10.98
C ASN A 61 7.72 11.50 -10.89
N TRP A 62 7.11 11.24 -9.72
CA TRP A 62 6.15 10.17 -9.54
C TRP A 62 5.00 10.23 -10.58
N THR A 63 4.69 9.10 -11.19
CA THR A 63 3.71 8.97 -12.29
C THR A 63 2.26 9.08 -11.84
N GLY A 64 1.99 8.94 -10.54
CA GLY A 64 0.64 8.90 -9.99
C GLY A 64 0.12 7.49 -9.70
N ASP A 65 0.92 6.46 -9.95
CA ASP A 65 0.56 5.07 -9.71
C ASP A 65 0.62 4.73 -8.21
N CYS A 66 -0.41 4.07 -7.71
CA CYS A 66 -0.52 3.68 -6.31
C CYS A 66 -0.70 2.17 -6.16
N ALA A 67 -0.20 1.61 -5.05
CA ALA A 67 -0.69 0.35 -4.53
C ALA A 67 -1.73 0.63 -3.44
N ILE A 68 -2.82 -0.14 -3.45
CA ILE A 68 -3.96 0.01 -2.55
C ILE A 68 -4.18 -1.32 -1.82
N TYR A 69 -4.04 -1.30 -0.50
CA TYR A 69 -4.31 -2.45 0.35
C TYR A 69 -5.70 -2.34 0.96
N CYS A 70 -6.53 -3.35 0.71
CA CYS A 70 -7.91 -3.48 1.20
C CYS A 70 -7.92 -4.17 2.56
N HIS A 71 -8.20 -3.44 3.64
CA HIS A 71 -8.06 -4.00 5.00
C HIS A 71 -9.04 -5.12 5.31
N ARG A 72 -10.25 -5.09 4.74
CA ARG A 72 -11.26 -6.15 4.96
C ARG A 72 -10.91 -7.47 4.28
N THR A 73 -10.37 -7.43 3.06
CA THR A 73 -10.07 -8.64 2.27
C THR A 73 -8.62 -9.09 2.37
N GLY A 74 -7.71 -8.19 2.78
CA GLY A 74 -6.26 -8.43 2.76
C GLY A 74 -5.67 -8.38 1.35
N GLU A 75 -6.43 -7.95 0.35
CA GLU A 75 -5.98 -7.89 -1.05
C GLU A 75 -5.18 -6.61 -1.33
N LEU A 76 -4.21 -6.73 -2.23
CA LEU A 76 -3.42 -5.62 -2.75
C LEU A 76 -3.72 -5.42 -4.24
N ILE A 77 -4.04 -4.18 -4.61
CA ILE A 77 -4.38 -3.82 -5.99
C ILE A 77 -3.53 -2.63 -6.40
N THR A 78 -2.89 -2.72 -7.57
CA THR A 78 -2.19 -1.56 -8.17
C THR A 78 -3.16 -0.78 -9.04
N LEU A 79 -3.23 0.53 -8.82
CA LEU A 79 -4.02 1.45 -9.63
C LEU A 79 -3.09 2.43 -10.35
N PRO A 80 -3.11 2.43 -11.70
CA PRO A 80 -2.46 3.48 -12.47
C PRO A 80 -3.04 4.86 -12.16
N TYR A 81 -2.32 5.91 -12.57
CA TYR A 81 -2.81 7.29 -12.42
C TYR A 81 -4.26 7.45 -12.90
N ASN A 82 -5.10 7.99 -12.01
CA ASN A 82 -6.52 8.28 -12.24
C ASN A 82 -7.42 7.06 -12.55
N ALA A 83 -6.88 5.84 -12.54
CA ALA A 83 -7.67 4.62 -12.59
C ALA A 83 -8.59 4.54 -11.37
N ALA A 84 -9.77 3.96 -11.57
CA ALA A 84 -10.80 3.84 -10.54
C ALA A 84 -11.17 2.37 -10.29
N MET A 85 -11.40 2.05 -9.03
CA MET A 85 -11.85 0.74 -8.59
C MET A 85 -13.24 0.84 -7.96
N PRO A 86 -14.20 -0.03 -8.36
CA PRO A 86 -15.52 -0.05 -7.75
C PRO A 86 -15.46 -0.53 -6.30
N VAL A 87 -16.29 0.07 -5.45
CA VAL A 87 -16.49 -0.37 -4.06
C VAL A 87 -18.00 -0.42 -3.80
N SER A 88 -18.50 -1.60 -3.43
CA SER A 88 -19.91 -1.84 -3.12
C SER A 88 -20.06 -2.14 -1.64
N LEU A 89 -20.92 -1.38 -0.95
CA LEU A 89 -21.12 -1.49 0.50
C LEU A 89 -22.61 -1.52 0.81
N LYS A 90 -23.04 -2.49 1.63
CA LYS A 90 -24.39 -2.49 2.22
C LYS A 90 -24.51 -1.38 3.27
N VAL A 91 -25.74 -1.11 3.69
CA VAL A 91 -26.03 -0.12 4.74
C VAL A 91 -25.20 -0.46 6.00
N LEU A 92 -24.52 0.55 6.58
CA LEU A 92 -23.58 0.43 7.71
C LEU A 92 -22.27 -0.33 7.46
N GLU A 93 -22.02 -0.83 6.25
CA GLU A 93 -20.71 -1.38 5.90
C GLU A 93 -19.71 -0.27 5.60
N HIS A 94 -18.43 -0.60 5.80
CA HIS A 94 -17.31 0.25 5.49
C HIS A 94 -16.15 -0.57 4.94
N GLU A 95 -15.22 0.13 4.30
CA GLU A 95 -13.93 -0.38 3.88
C GLU A 95 -12.85 0.65 4.19
N ILE A 96 -11.68 0.18 4.62
CA ILE A 96 -10.52 1.02 4.86
C ILE A 96 -9.42 0.60 3.89
N PHE A 97 -8.77 1.57 3.29
CA PHE A 97 -7.67 1.36 2.35
C PHE A 97 -6.41 2.05 2.85
N THR A 98 -5.27 1.35 2.78
CA THR A 98 -3.96 2.02 2.74
C THR A 98 -3.62 2.31 1.29
N VAL A 99 -3.34 3.56 0.97
CA VAL A 99 -2.93 4.00 -0.37
C VAL A 99 -1.46 4.41 -0.30
N THR A 100 -0.60 3.84 -1.13
CA THR A 100 0.83 4.14 -1.12
C THR A 100 1.35 4.42 -2.53
N PRO A 101 2.10 5.53 -2.76
CA PRO A 101 2.73 5.81 -4.04
C PRO A 101 3.72 4.72 -4.44
N ILE A 102 3.63 4.22 -5.68
CA ILE A 102 4.59 3.26 -6.22
C ILE A 102 5.84 4.01 -6.69
N LYS A 103 7.00 3.62 -6.15
CA LYS A 103 8.30 4.09 -6.60
C LYS A 103 8.86 3.14 -7.65
N PHE A 104 9.17 3.67 -8.84
CA PHE A 104 9.95 2.97 -9.85
C PHE A 104 11.44 2.98 -9.45
N LEU A 105 12.10 1.82 -9.51
CA LEU A 105 13.53 1.66 -9.20
C LEU A 105 14.32 1.35 -10.46
N SER A 106 13.85 0.40 -11.26
CA SER A 106 14.42 0.02 -12.54
C SER A 106 13.39 -0.81 -13.34
N PRO A 107 13.63 -1.13 -14.63
CA PRO A 107 12.70 -1.93 -15.41
C PRO A 107 12.37 -3.27 -14.74
N GLY A 108 11.09 -3.51 -14.44
CA GLY A 108 10.61 -4.70 -13.73
C GLY A 108 10.64 -4.59 -12.20
N PHE A 109 11.20 -3.51 -11.63
CA PHE A 109 11.35 -3.33 -10.19
C PHE A 109 10.73 -2.01 -9.72
N SER A 110 9.65 -2.17 -8.97
CA SER A 110 8.86 -1.11 -8.36
C SER A 110 8.51 -1.52 -6.93
N PHE A 111 8.41 -0.54 -6.03
CA PHE A 111 8.14 -0.80 -4.62
C PHE A 111 7.25 0.27 -3.98
N ALA A 112 6.37 -0.13 -3.07
CA ALA A 112 5.59 0.80 -2.26
C ALA A 112 5.34 0.23 -0.85
N PRO A 113 5.71 0.94 0.23
CA PRO A 113 5.51 0.42 1.58
C PRO A 113 4.06 0.58 2.03
N LEU A 114 3.51 -0.41 2.76
CA LEU A 114 2.17 -0.33 3.36
C LEU A 114 2.23 -0.07 4.86
N GLY A 115 3.22 -0.65 5.56
CA GLY A 115 3.36 -0.56 7.02
C GLY A 115 2.74 -1.76 7.73
N LEU A 116 2.20 -1.56 8.93
CA LEU A 116 1.59 -2.63 9.74
C LEU A 116 0.17 -2.94 9.24
N VAL A 117 0.01 -3.92 8.35
CA VAL A 117 -1.24 -4.19 7.62
C VAL A 117 -2.37 -4.79 8.47
N ASN A 118 -2.09 -5.14 9.72
CA ASN A 118 -3.10 -5.48 10.73
C ASN A 118 -3.65 -4.23 11.47
N MET A 119 -3.18 -3.02 11.15
CA MET A 119 -3.65 -1.75 11.68
C MET A 119 -4.38 -0.95 10.60
N PHE A 120 -5.54 -0.36 10.90
CA PHE A 120 -6.28 0.45 9.93
C PHE A 120 -5.50 1.67 9.39
N ASN A 121 -4.58 2.22 10.19
CA ASN A 121 -3.61 3.21 9.72
C ASN A 121 -2.22 2.59 9.56
N ALA A 122 -2.10 1.59 8.68
CA ALA A 122 -0.90 0.77 8.53
C ALA A 122 0.38 1.59 8.31
N GLY A 123 0.33 2.55 7.38
CA GLY A 123 1.52 3.32 7.01
C GLY A 123 1.91 4.40 8.01
N GLY A 124 1.09 4.64 9.03
CA GLY A 124 1.44 5.49 10.16
C GLY A 124 2.59 4.93 11.00
N ALA A 125 2.92 3.65 10.83
CA ALA A 125 4.08 3.03 11.46
C ALA A 125 5.43 3.43 10.81
N ILE A 126 5.44 3.95 9.58
CA ILE A 126 6.68 4.20 8.83
C ILE A 126 7.19 5.62 9.10
N GLU A 127 8.35 5.74 9.73
CA GLU A 127 8.98 7.01 10.10
C GLU A 127 10.08 7.43 9.10
N GLY A 128 10.77 6.44 8.55
CA GLY A 128 11.89 6.59 7.62
C GLY A 128 11.69 5.69 6.41
N LEU A 129 12.06 6.20 5.23
CA LEU A 129 12.03 5.45 3.97
C LEU A 129 13.14 5.96 3.07
N LYS A 130 13.98 5.03 2.58
CA LYS A 130 15.08 5.31 1.67
C LYS A 130 15.16 4.23 0.62
N TYR A 131 15.35 4.65 -0.63
CA TYR A 131 15.59 3.78 -1.77
C TYR A 131 17.05 3.90 -2.19
N VAL A 132 17.71 2.76 -2.38
CA VAL A 132 19.06 2.66 -2.95
C VAL A 132 18.94 1.79 -4.20
N VAL A 133 19.31 2.34 -5.35
CA VAL A 133 19.33 1.60 -6.63
C VAL A 133 20.78 1.19 -6.89
N GLU A 134 21.02 -0.09 -7.10
CA GLU A 134 22.33 -0.65 -7.42
C GLU A 134 22.39 -0.89 -8.94
N GLY A 135 23.45 -0.45 -9.62
CA GLY A 135 23.51 -0.26 -11.08
C GLY A 135 23.54 -1.51 -11.97
N GLY A 136 22.97 -2.64 -11.55
CA GLY A 136 23.13 -3.96 -12.20
C GLY A 136 22.07 -4.38 -13.23
N ALA A 137 20.96 -3.66 -13.41
CA ALA A 137 19.91 -4.12 -14.34
C ALA A 137 20.26 -3.82 -15.81
N LYS A 138 21.10 -4.65 -16.45
CA LYS A 138 21.16 -4.74 -17.91
C LYS A 138 20.08 -5.71 -18.39
N LEU A 139 19.07 -5.20 -19.10
CA LEU A 139 18.14 -6.03 -19.87
C LEU A 139 18.91 -6.68 -21.02
N THR A 140 18.90 -8.01 -21.12
CA THR A 140 19.06 -8.67 -22.42
C THR A 140 17.74 -8.51 -23.14
N GLU A 141 17.73 -7.71 -24.20
CA GLU A 141 16.60 -7.62 -25.14
C GLU A 141 16.32 -9.03 -25.68
N ILE A 142 15.19 -9.62 -25.30
CA ILE A 142 14.63 -10.74 -26.04
C ILE A 142 13.74 -10.10 -27.10
N ASP A 143 14.19 -10.26 -28.33
CA ASP A 143 13.54 -9.85 -29.56
C ASP A 143 12.18 -10.56 -29.74
N ASP A 144 11.18 -9.74 -30.04
CA ASP A 144 9.90 -9.99 -30.72
C ASP A 144 8.93 -11.11 -30.29
N GLY A 145 7.74 -10.66 -29.83
CA GLY A 145 6.46 -11.22 -30.26
C GLY A 145 5.47 -11.58 -29.15
N TYR A 146 4.33 -10.87 -29.15
CA TYR A 146 3.10 -11.06 -28.34
C TYR A 146 3.01 -10.25 -27.04
N GLY A 147 2.21 -9.17 -27.14
CA GLY A 147 1.74 -8.38 -26.01
C GLY A 147 0.93 -9.22 -25.03
N GLY A 148 1.51 -9.39 -23.84
CA GLY A 148 0.88 -9.88 -22.63
C GLY A 148 1.57 -9.23 -21.45
N ASP A 149 0.84 -9.03 -20.37
CA ASP A 149 1.28 -8.44 -19.10
C ASP A 149 2.36 -9.34 -18.44
N GLN A 150 3.59 -9.32 -18.97
CA GLN A 150 4.69 -10.17 -18.54
C GLN A 150 5.41 -9.50 -17.37
N ARG A 151 4.98 -9.84 -16.15
CA ARG A 151 5.77 -9.55 -14.95
C ARG A 151 7.05 -10.38 -15.02
N ALA A 152 8.18 -9.71 -15.20
CA ALA A 152 9.48 -10.34 -15.34
C ALA A 152 9.82 -11.16 -14.09
N GLU A 153 10.00 -12.47 -14.24
CA GLU A 153 10.70 -13.26 -13.22
C GLU A 153 12.18 -12.84 -13.21
N ASN A 154 12.68 -12.47 -12.03
CA ASN A 154 14.06 -12.04 -11.87
C ASN A 154 15.01 -13.25 -12.01
N CYS A 155 15.45 -13.53 -13.23
CA CYS A 155 16.41 -14.61 -13.55
C CYS A 155 17.88 -14.19 -13.35
N SER A 156 18.15 -12.94 -12.95
CA SER A 156 19.51 -12.46 -12.70
C SER A 156 19.91 -12.69 -11.25
N ASN A 157 21.20 -12.90 -10.96
CA ASN A 157 21.71 -13.00 -9.58
C ASN A 157 22.12 -11.64 -8.99
N GLU A 158 21.92 -10.54 -9.70
CA GLU A 158 22.34 -9.20 -9.27
C GLU A 158 21.27 -8.45 -8.48
N LEU A 159 21.68 -7.83 -7.38
CA LEU A 159 20.84 -6.94 -6.58
C LEU A 159 20.53 -5.69 -7.40
N VAL A 160 19.25 -5.37 -7.54
CA VAL A 160 18.76 -4.22 -8.32
C VAL A 160 18.53 -3.02 -7.42
N GLY A 161 18.08 -3.26 -6.20
CA GLY A 161 17.93 -2.18 -5.23
C GLY A 161 17.69 -2.68 -3.82
N LYS A 162 17.84 -1.76 -2.88
CA LYS A 162 17.55 -1.96 -1.46
C LYS A 162 16.61 -0.86 -1.00
N VAL A 163 15.52 -1.25 -0.35
CA VAL A 163 14.59 -0.34 0.32
C VAL A 163 14.79 -0.46 1.81
N SER A 164 15.18 0.64 2.45
CA SER A 164 15.39 0.73 3.89
C SER A 164 14.29 1.55 4.53
N MET A 165 13.72 1.05 5.62
CA MET A 165 12.58 1.64 6.32
C MET A 165 12.82 1.65 7.82
N GLU A 166 12.29 2.68 8.48
CA GLU A 166 12.22 2.76 9.95
C GLU A 166 10.76 2.58 10.36
N VAL A 167 10.46 1.51 11.09
CA VAL A 167 9.08 1.09 11.37
C VAL A 167 8.84 1.02 12.89
N LYS A 168 7.81 1.71 13.38
CA LYS A 168 7.34 1.64 14.77
C LYS A 168 6.38 0.49 14.98
N GLY A 169 6.34 -0.01 16.22
CA GLY A 169 5.37 -1.00 16.64
C GLY A 169 5.75 -2.43 16.23
N CYS A 170 4.79 -3.35 16.35
CA CYS A 170 4.92 -4.76 16.03
C CYS A 170 3.67 -5.27 15.30
N GLY A 171 3.77 -6.41 14.62
CA GLY A 171 2.67 -6.99 13.85
C GLY A 171 3.08 -7.43 12.44
N LYS A 172 2.09 -7.68 11.58
CA LYS A 172 2.32 -8.07 10.19
C LYS A 172 2.69 -6.83 9.38
N PHE A 173 3.93 -6.74 8.91
CA PHE A 173 4.37 -5.72 7.98
C PHE A 173 3.99 -6.11 6.55
N GLY A 174 3.61 -5.13 5.73
CA GLY A 174 3.30 -5.32 4.32
C GLY A 174 3.94 -4.26 3.42
N ALA A 175 4.22 -4.67 2.18
CA ALA A 175 4.64 -3.80 1.10
C ALA A 175 4.21 -4.37 -0.26
N TYR A 176 4.16 -3.51 -1.27
CA TYR A 176 4.12 -3.90 -2.67
C TYR A 176 5.54 -4.02 -3.23
N ALA A 177 5.81 -5.09 -3.96
CA ALA A 177 6.98 -5.24 -4.83
C ALA A 177 6.57 -5.88 -6.16
N SER A 178 6.94 -5.27 -7.29
CA SER A 178 6.60 -5.79 -8.62
C SER A 178 7.29 -7.12 -8.95
N ALA A 179 8.42 -7.41 -8.30
CA ALA A 179 9.14 -8.67 -8.37
C ALA A 179 9.37 -9.22 -6.96
N LYS A 180 9.50 -10.55 -6.84
CA LYS A 180 9.74 -11.22 -5.56
C LYS A 180 11.04 -10.68 -4.94
N PRO A 181 11.02 -10.17 -3.69
CA PRO A 181 12.25 -9.81 -3.00
C PRO A 181 13.19 -11.00 -2.87
N ARG A 182 14.49 -10.72 -2.87
CA ARG A 182 15.51 -11.73 -2.57
C ARG A 182 15.54 -12.05 -1.09
N ARG A 183 15.34 -11.03 -0.27
CA ARG A 183 15.45 -11.11 1.19
C ARG A 183 14.80 -9.92 1.87
N CYS A 184 14.25 -10.17 3.05
CA CYS A 184 13.82 -9.16 4.01
C CYS A 184 14.65 -9.30 5.28
N THR A 185 15.01 -8.19 5.92
CA THR A 185 15.65 -8.19 7.24
C THR A 185 14.96 -7.22 8.19
N VAL A 186 15.02 -7.56 9.48
CA VAL A 186 14.54 -6.73 10.60
C VAL A 186 15.70 -6.62 11.60
N ASP A 187 16.16 -5.39 11.84
CA ASP A 187 17.30 -5.09 12.70
C ASP A 187 18.56 -5.91 12.34
N SER A 188 18.82 -6.02 11.03
CA SER A 188 19.90 -6.82 10.41
C SER A 188 19.76 -8.34 10.49
N ASN A 189 18.68 -8.86 11.09
CA ASN A 189 18.38 -10.29 11.09
C ASN A 189 17.48 -10.64 9.90
N GLU A 190 17.84 -11.67 9.16
CA GLU A 190 17.02 -12.18 8.06
C GLU A 190 15.71 -12.79 8.60
N VAL A 191 14.60 -12.48 7.92
CA VAL A 191 13.27 -12.97 8.29
C VAL A 191 12.62 -13.67 7.10
N GLU A 192 11.83 -14.71 7.40
CA GLU A 192 10.97 -15.34 6.41
C GLU A 192 9.85 -14.37 6.00
N PHE A 193 9.48 -14.40 4.73
CA PHE A 193 8.42 -13.56 4.18
C PHE A 193 7.55 -14.33 3.19
N GLU A 194 6.28 -13.92 3.10
CA GLU A 194 5.33 -14.37 2.10
C GLU A 194 5.37 -13.40 0.91
N TYR A 195 5.26 -13.93 -0.31
CA TYR A 195 5.11 -13.13 -1.53
C TYR A 195 4.01 -13.70 -2.40
N ASP A 196 3.01 -12.88 -2.70
CA ASP A 196 1.98 -13.18 -3.70
C ASP A 196 2.39 -12.60 -5.05
N SER A 197 2.75 -13.47 -6.01
CA SER A 197 3.15 -13.07 -7.35
C SER A 197 2.02 -12.43 -8.18
N ASN A 198 0.75 -12.68 -7.82
CA ASN A 198 -0.41 -12.14 -8.53
C ASN A 198 -0.70 -10.69 -8.16
N SER A 199 -0.44 -10.30 -6.91
CA SER A 199 -0.65 -8.92 -6.44
C SER A 199 0.65 -8.13 -6.23
N GLY A 200 1.78 -8.83 -6.07
CA GLY A 200 3.05 -8.23 -5.64
C GLY A 200 3.11 -7.96 -4.14
N LEU A 201 2.18 -8.50 -3.33
CA LEU A 201 2.15 -8.30 -1.89
C LEU A 201 3.27 -9.10 -1.21
N VAL A 202 4.15 -8.38 -0.51
CA VAL A 202 5.18 -8.93 0.38
C VAL A 202 4.72 -8.74 1.82
N THR A 203 4.78 -9.78 2.64
CA THR A 203 4.51 -9.64 4.09
C THR A 203 5.44 -10.45 4.96
N PHE A 204 5.73 -9.95 6.16
CA PHE A 204 6.53 -10.64 7.18
C PHE A 204 6.20 -10.06 8.57
N GLY A 205 6.62 -10.77 9.63
CA GLY A 205 6.34 -10.39 11.01
C GLY A 205 7.39 -9.46 11.62
N LEU A 206 6.93 -8.42 12.32
CA LEU A 206 7.69 -7.74 13.37
C LEU A 206 7.22 -8.31 14.72
N GLU A 207 7.93 -9.29 15.24
CA GLU A 207 7.45 -10.16 16.33
C GLU A 207 7.25 -9.45 17.68
N LYS A 208 8.12 -8.48 17.97
CA LYS A 208 8.14 -7.70 19.21
C LYS A 208 8.25 -6.23 18.88
N LEU A 209 8.03 -5.37 19.88
CA LEU A 209 8.37 -3.96 19.77
C LEU A 209 9.89 -3.80 19.59
N PRO A 210 10.36 -2.64 19.06
CA PRO A 210 11.78 -2.30 19.07
C PRO A 210 12.35 -2.40 20.49
N ASP A 211 13.63 -2.75 20.60
CA ASP A 211 14.34 -2.80 21.89
C ASP A 211 14.26 -1.44 22.60
N GLU A 212 14.31 -1.40 23.93
CA GLU A 212 14.02 -0.17 24.71
C GLU A 212 14.92 1.05 24.36
N ASP A 213 16.11 0.79 23.84
CA ASP A 213 17.07 1.79 23.36
C ASP A 213 16.76 2.32 21.95
N LYS A 214 15.86 1.64 21.21
CA LYS A 214 15.45 1.98 19.84
C LYS A 214 13.98 2.40 19.79
N LYS A 215 13.68 3.38 18.96
CA LYS A 215 12.28 3.83 18.73
C LYS A 215 11.58 3.11 17.59
N VAL A 216 12.35 2.41 16.75
CA VAL A 216 11.92 1.83 15.46
C VAL A 216 12.71 0.55 15.20
N HIS A 217 12.12 -0.36 14.43
CA HIS A 217 12.83 -1.41 13.72
C HIS A 217 13.46 -0.84 12.46
N PHE A 218 14.67 -1.29 12.14
CA PHE A 218 15.27 -1.08 10.82
C PHE A 218 14.90 -2.24 9.91
N VAL A 219 14.05 -1.97 8.93
CA VAL A 219 13.54 -2.97 8.00
C VAL A 219 14.18 -2.76 6.64
N ASP A 220 14.82 -3.78 6.09
CA ASP A 220 15.36 -3.73 4.74
C ASP A 220 14.70 -4.77 3.83
N VAL A 221 14.39 -4.37 2.60
CA VAL A 221 13.93 -5.26 1.53
C VAL A 221 14.91 -5.17 0.36
N ALA A 222 15.52 -6.29 0.01
CA ALA A 222 16.46 -6.43 -1.10
C ALA A 222 15.72 -6.98 -2.34
N LEU A 223 15.79 -6.24 -3.45
CA LEU A 223 15.16 -6.56 -4.74
C LEU A 223 16.21 -6.99 -5.76
#